data_AF-A0A7S2TVY7-F1
#
_entry.id   AF-A0A7S2TVY7-F1
#
_cell.length_a   1.000
_cell.length_b   1.000
_cell.length_c   1.000
_cell.angle_alpha   90.00
_cell.angle_beta   90.00
_cell.angle_gamma   90.00
#
_symmetry.space_group_name_H-M   'P 1'
#
loop_
_entity.id
_entity.type
_entity.pdbx_description
1 polymer ?
#
loop_
_entity_poly.entity_id
_entity_poly.type
_entity_poly.pdbx_seq_one_letter_code
_entity_poly.pdbx_strand_id
1 'polypeptide(L)'
;MANGSWSFLLALAAASVAAINPFYAQNLTLYHVNPSNYTGIANMNTGDGSGDAFFDLKGYLTPMDCRSGHAYPGECENPEVDASDLVVTKITLEVDSRFADYGMCNICINNTVPLTFPPWHCTNGDYVCVCHSKIGHFEKPCGPRVGQENITEFFTRFRPQRSAPTTYWKYNLATRTGGFWYSTIDKGEGSSWRIVETQRKVNATCLKDGLYAKIYKMAGECFAACPDPADLTSDCITTCVFDALLGKTASHSINPTGGLSGEEIVALWIDSFNECPGL
;
A
#
# COMPACT_ATOMS: atom_id res chain seq x y z
N MET A 1 8.55 -27.90 70.95
CA MET A 1 9.31 -27.73 69.70
C MET A 1 8.30 -27.69 68.56
N ALA A 2 7.95 -26.49 68.13
CA ALA A 2 6.93 -26.24 67.12
C ALA A 2 7.63 -26.06 65.76
N ASN A 3 7.41 -26.99 64.83
CA ASN A 3 7.86 -26.86 63.44
C ASN A 3 6.72 -26.30 62.61
N GLY A 4 6.75 -24.97 62.42
CA GLY A 4 5.88 -24.27 61.47
C GLY A 4 6.40 -24.47 60.05
N SER A 5 5.64 -25.17 59.23
CA SER A 5 5.88 -25.27 57.79
C SER A 5 5.23 -24.06 57.12
N TRP A 6 6.06 -23.15 56.60
CA TRP A 6 5.61 -22.01 55.82
C TRP A 6 5.49 -22.43 54.36
N SER A 7 4.27 -22.69 53.89
CA SER A 7 3.97 -22.84 52.48
C SER A 7 3.97 -21.46 51.80
N PHE A 8 5.02 -21.17 51.04
CA PHE A 8 5.02 -20.04 50.10
C PHE A 8 4.12 -20.39 48.91
N LEU A 9 2.93 -19.79 48.88
CA LEU A 9 2.11 -19.71 47.66
C LEU A 9 2.79 -18.72 46.70
N LEU A 10 3.49 -19.25 45.70
CA LEU A 10 3.88 -18.49 44.52
C LEU A 10 2.62 -18.14 43.73
N ALA A 11 2.14 -16.91 43.87
CA ALA A 11 1.16 -16.33 42.97
C ALA A 11 1.85 -16.08 41.61
N LEU A 12 1.61 -16.96 40.64
CA LEU A 12 1.88 -16.68 39.23
C LEU A 12 0.94 -15.56 38.80
N ALA A 13 1.44 -14.32 38.80
CA ALA A 13 0.81 -13.23 38.08
C ALA A 13 0.89 -13.58 36.60
N ALA A 14 -0.20 -14.11 36.04
CA ALA A 14 -0.37 -14.21 34.60
C ALA A 14 -0.28 -12.78 34.05
N ALA A 15 0.82 -12.45 33.40
CA ALA A 15 0.91 -11.24 32.61
C ALA A 15 -0.22 -11.33 31.58
N SER A 16 -1.26 -10.52 31.76
CA SER A 16 -2.30 -10.30 30.77
C SER A 16 -1.59 -9.82 29.51
N VAL A 17 -1.36 -10.71 28.55
CA VAL A 17 -0.94 -10.32 27.20
C VAL A 17 -2.00 -9.31 26.76
N ALA A 18 -1.58 -8.06 26.53
CA ALA A 18 -2.50 -7.01 26.09
C ALA A 18 -3.22 -7.55 24.86
N ALA A 19 -4.53 -7.78 24.98
CA ALA A 19 -5.32 -8.42 23.94
C ALA A 19 -6.20 -7.37 23.26
N ILE A 20 -6.36 -7.53 21.94
CA ILE A 20 -7.31 -6.73 21.16
C ILE A 20 -8.69 -6.87 21.79
N ASN A 21 -9.38 -5.74 21.98
CA ASN A 21 -10.71 -5.74 22.57
C ASN A 21 -11.67 -6.50 21.64
N PRO A 22 -12.30 -7.61 22.07
CA PRO A 22 -13.13 -8.44 21.21
C PRO A 22 -14.36 -7.70 20.65
N PHE A 23 -14.82 -6.62 21.29
CA PHE A 23 -15.92 -5.79 20.75
C PHE A 23 -15.51 -4.97 19.53
N TYR A 24 -14.21 -4.74 19.33
CA TYR A 24 -13.66 -3.99 18.21
C TYR A 24 -12.74 -4.84 17.33
N ALA A 25 -12.57 -6.12 17.63
CA ALA A 25 -11.73 -7.03 16.87
C ALA A 25 -12.35 -7.31 15.50
N GLN A 26 -11.57 -7.15 14.44
CA GLN A 26 -11.96 -7.50 13.07
C GLN A 26 -10.80 -8.13 12.33
N ASN A 27 -11.10 -9.12 11.48
CA ASN A 27 -10.12 -9.71 10.58
C ASN A 27 -10.17 -9.02 9.22
N LEU A 28 -9.03 -8.52 8.77
CA LEU A 28 -8.82 -7.92 7.46
C LEU A 28 -7.94 -8.85 6.62
N THR A 29 -8.23 -8.93 5.33
CA THR A 29 -7.30 -9.52 4.36
C THR A 29 -6.54 -8.39 3.70
N LEU A 30 -5.25 -8.32 3.94
CA LEU A 30 -4.38 -7.24 3.49
C LEU A 30 -3.23 -7.79 2.64
N TYR A 31 -2.66 -6.91 1.85
CA TYR A 31 -1.51 -7.14 1.00
C TYR A 31 -0.40 -6.16 1.40
N HIS A 32 0.84 -6.62 1.31
CA HIS A 32 2.01 -5.89 1.73
C HIS A 32 3.10 -6.04 0.69
N VAL A 33 3.56 -4.91 0.14
CA VAL A 33 4.68 -4.84 -0.79
C VAL A 33 5.94 -4.43 -0.02
N ASN A 34 7.02 -5.19 -0.16
CA ASN A 34 8.31 -4.87 0.45
C ASN A 34 9.48 -5.52 -0.29
N PRO A 35 10.73 -5.05 -0.09
CA PRO A 35 11.92 -5.77 -0.53
C PRO A 35 12.04 -7.12 0.21
N SER A 36 12.51 -8.15 -0.48
CA SER A 36 12.41 -9.55 -0.04
C SER A 36 13.10 -9.85 1.29
N ASN A 37 14.10 -9.05 1.66
CA ASN A 37 14.89 -9.16 2.89
C ASN A 37 14.13 -8.69 4.15
N TYR A 38 13.02 -7.98 4.01
CA TYR A 38 12.18 -7.57 5.13
C TYR A 38 11.13 -8.64 5.47
N THR A 39 10.80 -8.73 6.77
CA THR A 39 9.81 -9.67 7.32
C THR A 39 8.95 -9.00 8.37
N GLY A 40 7.77 -9.58 8.64
CA GLY A 40 6.76 -8.95 9.49
C GLY A 40 6.08 -7.78 8.76
N ILE A 41 5.33 -6.98 9.52
CA ILE A 41 4.64 -5.77 9.03
C ILE A 41 4.70 -4.63 10.05
N ALA A 42 5.51 -4.76 11.10
CA ALA A 42 5.64 -3.70 12.09
C ALA A 42 6.30 -2.48 11.46
N ASN A 43 5.68 -1.32 11.64
CA ASN A 43 6.03 -0.06 11.00
C ASN A 43 6.00 -0.11 9.47
N MET A 44 5.05 -0.82 8.86
CA MET A 44 4.92 -0.95 7.41
C MET A 44 3.51 -0.58 6.93
N ASN A 45 3.39 -0.23 5.65
CA ASN A 45 2.11 -0.01 5.00
C ASN A 45 1.56 -1.32 4.46
N THR A 46 0.24 -1.45 4.48
CA THR A 46 -0.50 -2.56 3.88
C THR A 46 -1.76 -2.01 3.21
N GLY A 47 -2.29 -2.70 2.21
CA GLY A 47 -3.54 -2.33 1.53
C GLY A 47 -4.57 -3.45 1.61
N ASP A 48 -5.86 -3.10 1.60
CA ASP A 48 -6.84 -4.10 1.13
C ASP A 48 -6.64 -4.38 -0.37
N GLY A 49 -7.37 -5.35 -0.92
CA GLY A 49 -7.21 -5.71 -2.34
C GLY A 49 -7.44 -4.53 -3.30
N SER A 50 -8.35 -3.62 -2.96
CA SER A 50 -8.57 -2.40 -3.74
C SER A 50 -7.40 -1.41 -3.62
N GLY A 51 -6.86 -1.27 -2.41
CA GLY A 51 -5.82 -0.31 -2.13
C GLY A 51 -4.46 -0.69 -2.65
N ASP A 52 -4.10 -1.97 -2.59
CA ASP A 52 -2.87 -2.47 -3.18
C ASP A 52 -2.96 -2.54 -4.72
N ALA A 53 -4.14 -2.87 -5.27
CA ALA A 53 -4.38 -2.74 -6.71
C ALA A 53 -4.20 -1.29 -7.18
N PHE A 54 -4.70 -0.30 -6.43
CA PHE A 54 -4.44 1.10 -6.71
C PHE A 54 -2.94 1.43 -6.65
N PHE A 55 -2.24 0.98 -5.60
CA PHE A 55 -0.80 1.24 -5.42
C PHE A 55 0.03 0.73 -6.60
N ASP A 56 -0.14 -0.53 -6.99
CA ASP A 56 0.59 -1.16 -8.10
C ASP A 56 0.25 -0.52 -9.44
N LEU A 57 -1.04 -0.26 -9.71
CA LEU A 57 -1.46 0.38 -10.97
C LEU A 57 -0.97 1.82 -11.07
N LYS A 58 -0.98 2.57 -9.95
CA LYS A 58 -0.34 3.89 -9.86
C LYS A 58 1.16 3.80 -10.18
N GLY A 59 1.82 2.69 -9.86
CA GLY A 59 3.23 2.44 -10.18
C GLY A 59 3.57 2.53 -11.68
N TYR A 60 2.61 2.29 -12.59
CA TYR A 60 2.81 2.52 -14.04
C TYR A 60 2.95 4.00 -14.41
N LEU A 61 2.54 4.91 -13.53
CA LEU A 61 2.69 6.36 -13.69
C LEU A 61 4.04 6.86 -13.18
N THR A 62 4.67 6.15 -12.25
CA THR A 62 5.88 6.60 -11.56
C THR A 62 7.01 6.99 -12.53
N PRO A 63 7.36 6.20 -13.57
CA PRO A 63 8.41 6.60 -14.50
C PRO A 63 8.10 7.92 -15.22
N MET A 64 6.84 8.15 -15.59
CA MET A 64 6.39 9.38 -16.25
C MET A 64 6.44 10.58 -15.29
N ASP A 65 5.98 10.40 -14.05
CA ASP A 65 6.01 11.44 -13.02
C ASP A 65 7.46 11.82 -12.63
N CYS A 66 8.35 10.83 -12.53
CA CYS A 66 9.77 11.05 -12.23
C CYS A 66 10.48 11.80 -13.36
N ARG A 67 10.24 11.45 -14.63
CA ARG A 67 10.83 12.17 -15.79
C ARG A 67 10.32 13.60 -15.92
N SER A 68 9.05 13.83 -15.58
CA SER A 68 8.40 15.15 -15.73
C SER A 68 8.53 16.04 -14.50
N GLY A 69 9.12 15.56 -13.40
CA GLY A 69 9.22 16.30 -12.14
C GLY A 69 7.88 16.48 -11.42
N HIS A 70 6.91 15.59 -11.69
CA HIS A 70 5.57 15.59 -11.08
C HIS A 70 5.44 14.55 -9.95
N ALA A 71 6.48 13.75 -9.71
CA ALA A 71 6.54 12.80 -8.62
C ALA A 71 6.56 13.49 -7.25
N TYR A 72 6.02 12.82 -6.23
CA TYR A 72 6.16 13.31 -4.86
C TYR A 72 7.64 13.22 -4.40
N PRO A 73 8.11 14.12 -3.52
CA PRO A 73 9.48 14.09 -3.04
C PRO A 73 9.85 12.73 -2.40
N GLY A 74 10.85 12.04 -2.97
CA GLY A 74 11.29 10.72 -2.50
C GLY A 74 10.52 9.53 -3.06
N GLU A 75 9.52 9.75 -3.94
CA GLU A 75 8.78 8.66 -4.60
C GLU A 75 9.65 7.89 -5.61
N CYS A 76 10.53 8.60 -6.33
CA CYS A 76 11.38 8.01 -7.37
C CYS A 76 12.51 7.15 -6.80
N GLU A 77 12.87 7.34 -5.54
CA GLU A 77 13.89 6.58 -4.83
C GLU A 77 13.30 5.60 -3.80
N ASN A 78 11.96 5.45 -3.74
CA ASN A 78 11.31 4.60 -2.76
C ASN A 78 11.57 3.10 -3.09
N PRO A 79 12.26 2.35 -2.22
CA PRO A 79 12.54 0.93 -2.47
C PRO A 79 11.28 0.07 -2.53
N GLU A 80 10.15 0.51 -1.95
CA GLU A 80 8.86 -0.18 -2.10
C GLU A 80 8.24 -0.06 -3.50
N VAL A 81 8.83 0.76 -4.37
CA VAL A 81 8.38 0.98 -5.75
C VAL A 81 9.43 0.49 -6.76
N ASP A 82 10.71 0.69 -6.48
CA ASP A 82 11.80 0.50 -7.46
C ASP A 82 12.79 -0.63 -7.13
N ALA A 83 12.68 -1.31 -5.97
CA ALA A 83 13.56 -2.44 -5.70
C ALA A 83 13.31 -3.60 -6.67
N SER A 84 14.39 -4.27 -7.08
CA SER A 84 14.31 -5.39 -8.05
C SER A 84 13.85 -6.71 -7.42
N ASP A 85 13.86 -6.79 -6.09
CA ASP A 85 13.51 -7.99 -5.31
C ASP A 85 12.19 -7.81 -4.53
N LEU A 86 11.29 -6.96 -5.01
CA LEU A 86 9.99 -6.75 -4.40
C LEU A 86 9.16 -8.05 -4.35
N VAL A 87 8.46 -8.20 -3.24
CA VAL A 87 7.51 -9.29 -3.00
C VAL A 87 6.18 -8.71 -2.53
N VAL A 88 5.09 -9.40 -2.82
CA VAL A 88 3.76 -9.07 -2.32
C VAL A 88 3.28 -10.20 -1.43
N THR A 89 2.93 -9.87 -0.19
CA THR A 89 2.49 -10.85 0.82
C THR A 89 1.03 -10.61 1.17
N LYS A 90 0.20 -11.63 0.97
CA LYS A 90 -1.19 -11.66 1.46
C LYS A 90 -1.23 -12.17 2.89
N ILE A 91 -1.87 -11.40 3.76
CA ILE A 91 -1.97 -11.68 5.20
C ILE A 91 -3.41 -11.54 5.67
N THR A 92 -3.78 -12.30 6.70
CA THR A 92 -4.95 -12.01 7.54
C THR A 92 -4.46 -11.33 8.81
N LEU A 93 -4.97 -10.12 9.02
CA LEU A 93 -4.64 -9.27 10.15
C LEU A 93 -5.87 -9.13 11.05
N GLU A 94 -5.75 -9.48 12.33
CA GLU A 94 -6.75 -9.08 13.31
C GLU A 94 -6.38 -7.71 13.85
N VAL A 95 -7.31 -6.76 13.83
CA VAL A 95 -7.09 -5.38 14.27
C VAL A 95 -8.20 -4.91 15.21
N ASP A 96 -7.87 -3.93 16.04
CA ASP A 96 -8.85 -3.07 16.69
C ASP A 96 -9.40 -2.06 15.66
N SER A 97 -10.71 -2.11 15.41
CA SER A 97 -11.39 -1.31 14.39
C SER A 97 -11.47 0.18 14.68
N ARG A 98 -11.00 0.63 15.85
CA ARG A 98 -10.94 2.05 16.22
C ARG A 98 -9.67 2.70 15.66
N PHE A 99 -9.58 2.74 14.34
CA PHE A 99 -8.41 3.23 13.60
C PHE A 99 -7.96 4.65 14.00
N ALA A 100 -6.68 4.92 13.78
CA ALA A 100 -6.06 6.22 13.95
C ALA A 100 -5.71 6.88 12.61
N ASP A 101 -5.08 8.05 12.67
CA ASP A 101 -4.45 8.69 11.52
C ASP A 101 -3.47 7.70 10.86
N TYR A 102 -3.50 7.62 9.53
CA TYR A 102 -2.55 6.83 8.77
C TYR A 102 -1.11 7.31 8.96
N GLY A 103 -0.21 6.36 9.17
CA GLY A 103 1.23 6.56 9.17
C GLY A 103 1.79 6.28 7.78
N MET A 104 2.48 7.23 7.18
CA MET A 104 3.31 6.94 6.01
C MET A 104 4.56 6.22 6.50
N CYS A 105 4.54 4.90 6.39
CA CYS A 105 5.63 4.04 6.82
C CYS A 105 6.56 3.75 5.66
N ASN A 106 7.77 4.29 5.67
CA ASN A 106 8.73 4.10 4.57
C ASN A 106 10.08 3.64 5.12
N ILE A 107 10.86 3.00 4.25
CA ILE A 107 12.25 2.65 4.53
C ILE A 107 13.07 3.95 4.60
N CYS A 108 13.85 4.09 5.66
CA CYS A 108 14.74 5.22 5.84
C CYS A 108 15.87 5.22 4.80
N ILE A 109 16.07 6.36 4.13
CA ILE A 109 17.11 6.56 3.11
C ILE A 109 17.84 7.86 3.41
N ASN A 110 19.17 7.84 3.34
CA ASN A 110 20.04 8.99 3.67
C ASN A 110 19.74 9.61 5.06
N ASN A 111 19.40 8.76 6.02
CA ASN A 111 19.00 9.09 7.40
C ASN A 111 17.75 9.94 7.49
N THR A 112 16.85 9.83 6.50
CA THR A 112 15.56 10.52 6.45
C THR A 112 14.44 9.60 5.98
N VAL A 113 13.23 9.78 6.50
CA VAL A 113 12.04 9.07 6.01
C VAL A 113 11.55 9.75 4.72
N PRO A 114 11.47 9.03 3.59
CA PRO A 114 10.90 9.56 2.35
C PRO A 114 9.45 10.05 2.54
N LEU A 115 9.00 10.96 1.68
CA LEU A 115 7.62 11.47 1.66
C LEU A 115 7.18 12.22 2.93
N THR A 116 8.14 12.69 3.76
CA THR A 116 7.86 13.47 4.98
C THR A 116 8.37 14.90 4.88
N PHE A 117 7.65 15.85 5.47
CA PHE A 117 8.03 17.25 5.56
C PHE A 117 7.61 17.90 6.89
N PRO A 118 8.54 18.42 7.71
CA PRO A 118 10.01 18.46 7.49
C PRO A 118 10.65 17.05 7.55
N PRO A 119 11.89 16.87 7.06
CA PRO A 119 12.52 15.54 7.05
C PRO A 119 12.63 14.92 8.44
N TRP A 120 12.13 13.69 8.60
CA TRP A 120 12.25 12.92 9.85
C TRP A 120 13.53 12.10 9.84
N HIS A 121 14.37 12.26 10.85
CA HIS A 121 15.61 11.51 10.95
C HIS A 121 15.42 10.09 11.49
N CYS A 122 16.13 9.15 10.88
CA CYS A 122 16.05 7.72 11.18
C CYS A 122 17.36 7.02 10.80
N THR A 123 17.48 5.74 11.16
CA THR A 123 18.61 4.89 10.75
C THR A 123 18.33 4.30 9.37
N ASN A 124 19.28 4.41 8.44
CA ASN A 124 19.15 3.83 7.09
C ASN A 124 18.73 2.35 7.12
N GLY A 125 17.73 2.01 6.31
CA GLY A 125 17.18 0.66 6.22
C GLY A 125 16.07 0.35 7.23
N ASP A 126 15.87 1.17 8.26
CA ASP A 126 14.76 0.98 9.20
C ASP A 126 13.44 1.45 8.59
N TYR A 127 12.39 0.72 8.91
CA TYR A 127 11.02 1.12 8.64
C TYR A 127 10.54 2.10 9.72
N VAL A 128 10.12 3.30 9.29
CA VAL A 128 9.65 4.34 10.20
C VAL A 128 8.34 4.94 9.69
N CYS A 129 7.35 4.99 10.58
CA CYS A 129 6.06 5.59 10.30
C CYS A 129 5.97 7.02 10.84
N VAL A 130 5.53 7.92 9.96
CA VAL A 130 5.21 9.31 10.32
C VAL A 130 3.73 9.54 10.10
N CYS A 131 3.01 9.84 11.18
CA CYS A 131 1.56 10.02 11.14
C CYS A 131 1.20 11.46 10.82
N HIS A 132 0.30 11.64 9.86
CA HIS A 132 -0.23 12.95 9.50
C HIS A 132 -1.49 13.23 10.30
N SER A 133 -1.47 14.29 11.12
CA SER A 133 -2.69 14.71 11.80
C SER A 133 -3.70 15.24 10.79
N LYS A 134 -4.88 14.61 10.70
CA LYS A 134 -6.02 15.15 9.91
C LYS A 134 -6.40 16.57 10.35
N ILE A 135 -6.08 16.93 11.60
CA ILE A 135 -6.24 18.26 12.18
C ILE A 135 -4.87 18.95 12.20
N GLY A 136 -4.69 19.97 11.37
CA GLY A 136 -3.54 20.88 11.45
C GLY A 136 -2.37 20.60 10.50
N HIS A 137 -2.38 19.50 9.72
CA HIS A 137 -1.34 19.23 8.71
C HIS A 137 0.10 19.18 9.28
N PHE A 138 0.25 18.69 10.51
CA PHE A 138 1.56 18.47 11.11
C PHE A 138 1.84 16.98 11.23
N GLU A 139 3.09 16.64 10.95
CA GLU A 139 3.64 15.31 11.12
C GLU A 139 3.95 15.06 12.60
N LYS A 140 3.64 13.86 13.09
CA LYS A 140 3.86 13.45 14.48
C LYS A 140 4.21 11.97 14.57
N PRO A 141 4.82 11.53 15.68
CA PRO A 141 5.04 10.11 15.91
C PRO A 141 3.70 9.37 15.98
N CYS A 142 3.63 8.19 15.39
CA CYS A 142 2.43 7.38 15.42
C CYS A 142 2.13 6.83 16.83
N GLY A 143 0.83 6.75 17.14
CA GLY A 143 0.32 6.04 18.32
C GLY A 143 0.24 4.53 18.08
N PRO A 144 -0.20 3.74 19.08
CA PRO A 144 -0.20 2.29 18.97
C PRO A 144 -1.35 1.72 18.12
N ARG A 145 -2.34 2.51 17.69
CA ARG A 145 -3.46 1.98 16.90
C ARG A 145 -3.08 1.89 15.43
N VAL A 146 -3.67 0.92 14.73
CA VAL A 146 -3.57 0.83 13.26
C VAL A 146 -4.10 2.13 12.65
N GLY A 147 -3.29 2.75 11.82
CA GLY A 147 -3.71 3.91 11.03
C GLY A 147 -4.47 3.45 9.79
N GLN A 148 -5.40 4.26 9.29
CA GLN A 148 -6.17 3.97 8.08
C GLN A 148 -6.29 5.21 7.20
N GLU A 149 -6.07 5.03 5.90
CA GLU A 149 -6.32 6.06 4.88
C GLU A 149 -7.34 5.55 3.85
N ASN A 150 -8.29 6.41 3.50
CA ASN A 150 -9.22 6.14 2.41
C ASN A 150 -8.64 6.69 1.11
N ILE A 151 -8.35 5.81 0.16
CA ILE A 151 -7.65 6.17 -1.08
C ILE A 151 -8.46 7.14 -1.93
N THR A 152 -9.78 6.93 -2.04
CA THR A 152 -10.64 7.87 -2.75
C THR A 152 -10.62 9.24 -2.09
N GLU A 153 -10.77 9.32 -0.77
CA GLU A 153 -10.75 10.60 -0.05
C GLU A 153 -9.41 11.34 -0.25
N PHE A 154 -8.30 10.62 -0.14
CA PHE A 154 -6.95 11.18 -0.27
C PHE A 154 -6.68 11.72 -1.68
N PHE A 155 -6.86 10.89 -2.72
CA PHE A 155 -6.48 11.24 -4.09
C PHE A 155 -7.52 12.09 -4.83
N THR A 156 -8.76 12.20 -4.32
CA THR A 156 -9.81 13.01 -4.94
C THR A 156 -10.09 14.34 -4.25
N ARG A 157 -9.38 14.63 -3.15
CA ARG A 157 -9.51 15.88 -2.39
C ARG A 157 -9.43 17.13 -3.26
N PHE A 158 -8.55 17.11 -4.24
CA PHE A 158 -8.40 18.19 -5.22
C PHE A 158 -8.71 17.66 -6.61
N ARG A 159 -9.66 18.32 -7.29
CA ARG A 159 -9.93 18.01 -8.69
C ARG A 159 -8.73 18.42 -9.55
N PRO A 160 -8.27 17.59 -10.49
CA PRO A 160 -7.26 18.00 -11.45
C PRO A 160 -7.77 19.21 -12.24
N GLN A 161 -6.98 20.29 -12.27
CA GLN A 161 -7.22 21.48 -13.08
C GLN A 161 -6.00 21.77 -13.94
N ARG A 162 -6.14 21.68 -15.27
CA ARG A 162 -5.03 21.91 -16.24
C ARG A 162 -3.75 21.14 -15.88
N SER A 163 -3.91 19.95 -15.31
CA SER A 163 -2.86 19.10 -14.77
C SER A 163 -2.34 18.12 -15.82
N ALA A 164 -1.18 17.52 -15.57
CA ALA A 164 -0.66 16.43 -16.40
C ALA A 164 -1.64 15.23 -16.46
N PRO A 165 -1.60 14.41 -17.52
CA PRO A 165 -2.42 13.20 -17.64
C PRO A 165 -2.37 12.29 -16.40
N THR A 166 -1.20 12.17 -15.78
CA THR A 166 -0.99 11.36 -14.56
C THR A 166 -1.87 11.80 -13.41
N THR A 167 -2.18 13.09 -13.28
CA THR A 167 -3.07 13.60 -12.22
C THR A 167 -4.52 13.15 -12.45
N TYR A 168 -5.01 13.19 -13.69
CA TYR A 168 -6.34 12.69 -14.02
C TYR A 168 -6.43 11.18 -13.85
N TRP A 169 -5.41 10.43 -14.30
CA TRP A 169 -5.38 8.98 -14.12
C TRP A 169 -5.35 8.56 -12.66
N LYS A 170 -4.53 9.19 -11.80
CA LYS A 170 -4.54 8.96 -10.34
C LYS A 170 -5.92 9.23 -9.73
N TYR A 171 -6.52 10.37 -10.07
CA TYR A 171 -7.85 10.75 -9.59
C TYR A 171 -8.92 9.72 -9.98
N ASN A 172 -8.95 9.36 -11.26
CA ASN A 172 -9.93 8.44 -11.82
C ASN A 172 -9.74 7.01 -11.30
N LEU A 173 -8.48 6.55 -11.20
CA LEU A 173 -8.16 5.24 -10.64
C LEU A 173 -8.63 5.15 -9.19
N ALA A 174 -8.29 6.13 -8.35
CA ALA A 174 -8.72 6.19 -6.95
C ALA A 174 -10.24 6.25 -6.78
N THR A 175 -10.93 6.95 -7.69
CA THR A 175 -12.40 7.01 -7.71
C THR A 175 -13.03 5.68 -8.10
N ARG A 176 -12.39 4.92 -9.00
CA ARG A 176 -12.90 3.62 -9.46
C ARG A 176 -12.59 2.48 -8.49
N THR A 177 -11.34 2.33 -8.07
CA THR A 177 -10.91 1.19 -7.24
C THR A 177 -11.35 1.33 -5.79
N GLY A 178 -11.34 2.56 -5.26
CA GLY A 178 -11.53 2.82 -3.85
C GLY A 178 -10.50 2.13 -2.98
N GLY A 179 -10.95 1.60 -1.83
CA GLY A 179 -10.11 0.84 -0.91
C GLY A 179 -9.43 1.67 0.17
N PHE A 180 -8.70 0.95 1.02
CA PHE A 180 -8.00 1.51 2.16
C PHE A 180 -6.54 1.07 2.20
N TRP A 181 -5.69 2.00 2.64
CA TRP A 181 -4.37 1.69 3.15
C TRP A 181 -4.38 1.68 4.67
N TYR A 182 -3.53 0.86 5.25
CA TYR A 182 -3.37 0.66 6.68
C TYR A 182 -1.90 0.74 7.06
N SER A 183 -1.63 1.31 8.24
CA SER A 183 -0.27 1.40 8.79
C SER A 183 -0.21 0.69 10.13
N THR A 184 0.52 -0.41 10.19
CA THR A 184 0.72 -1.20 11.42
C THR A 184 1.92 -0.66 12.18
N ILE A 185 1.68 -0.17 13.41
CA ILE A 185 2.72 0.45 14.24
C ILE A 185 3.24 -0.58 15.25
N ASP A 186 4.55 -0.69 15.39
CA ASP A 186 5.22 -1.62 16.32
C ASP A 186 4.65 -1.57 17.76
N LYS A 187 4.41 -0.37 18.30
CA LYS A 187 3.81 -0.12 19.62
C LYS A 187 2.43 -0.75 19.79
N GLY A 188 1.77 -1.07 18.69
CA GLY A 188 0.46 -1.69 18.63
C GLY A 188 0.46 -3.21 18.55
N GLU A 189 1.60 -3.82 18.26
CA GLU A 189 1.66 -5.27 18.02
C GLU A 189 1.18 -6.07 19.25
N GLY A 190 0.32 -7.04 19.01
CA GLY A 190 -0.38 -7.83 20.03
C GLY A 190 -1.60 -7.14 20.66
N SER A 191 -1.60 -5.80 20.77
CA SER A 191 -2.59 -5.03 21.53
C SER A 191 -3.65 -4.31 20.69
N SER A 192 -3.28 -3.84 19.50
CA SER A 192 -4.16 -3.19 18.53
C SER A 192 -4.17 -3.91 17.17
N TRP A 193 -3.17 -4.74 16.90
CA TRP A 193 -3.14 -5.62 15.75
C TRP A 193 -2.27 -6.86 16.01
N ARG A 194 -2.54 -7.94 15.28
CA ARG A 194 -1.65 -9.11 15.20
C ARG A 194 -1.88 -9.85 13.89
N ILE A 195 -0.81 -10.41 13.32
CA ILE A 195 -0.94 -11.32 12.19
C ILE A 195 -1.63 -12.60 12.70
N VAL A 196 -2.76 -12.93 12.07
CA VAL A 196 -3.46 -14.20 12.29
C VAL A 196 -2.86 -15.27 11.38
N GLU A 197 -2.62 -14.90 10.13
CA GLU A 197 -2.12 -15.83 9.12
C GLU A 197 -1.33 -15.09 8.05
N THR A 198 -0.17 -15.63 7.65
CA THR A 198 0.49 -15.26 6.41
C THR A 198 0.07 -16.27 5.35
N GLN A 199 -0.79 -15.86 4.42
CA GLN A 199 -1.44 -16.78 3.48
C GLN A 199 -0.51 -17.15 2.32
N ARG A 200 0.09 -16.15 1.69
CA ARG A 200 0.89 -16.35 0.46
C ARG A 200 1.84 -15.19 0.24
N LYS A 201 3.04 -15.49 -0.25
CA LYS A 201 4.03 -14.52 -0.71
C LYS A 201 4.36 -14.82 -2.17
N VAL A 202 4.37 -13.79 -3.02
CA VAL A 202 4.71 -13.92 -4.45
C VAL A 202 5.75 -12.87 -4.85
N ASN A 203 6.46 -13.11 -5.94
CA ASN A 203 7.35 -12.12 -6.53
C ASN A 203 6.53 -10.99 -7.21
N ALA A 204 6.88 -9.73 -6.97
CA ALA A 204 6.13 -8.58 -7.49
C ALA A 204 6.28 -8.42 -9.02
N THR A 205 7.41 -8.82 -9.60
CA THR A 205 7.60 -8.84 -11.07
C THR A 205 6.61 -9.80 -11.72
N CYS A 206 6.41 -10.99 -11.16
CA CYS A 206 5.39 -11.92 -11.66
C CYS A 206 3.98 -11.29 -11.66
N LEU A 207 3.61 -10.64 -10.55
CA LEU A 207 2.31 -9.98 -10.41
C LEU A 207 2.15 -8.90 -11.48
N LYS A 208 3.15 -8.03 -11.63
CA LYS A 208 3.15 -6.94 -12.62
C LYS A 208 3.09 -7.46 -14.06
N ASP A 209 3.83 -8.51 -14.38
CA ASP A 209 3.85 -9.13 -15.71
C ASP A 209 2.50 -9.79 -16.04
N GLY A 210 1.92 -10.52 -15.08
CA GLY A 210 0.60 -11.13 -15.21
C GLY A 210 -0.51 -10.08 -15.42
N LEU A 211 -0.47 -9.01 -14.63
CA LEU A 211 -1.40 -7.89 -14.75
C LEU A 211 -1.26 -7.19 -16.10
N TYR A 212 -0.03 -6.87 -16.52
CA TYR A 212 0.24 -6.28 -17.83
C TYR A 212 -0.26 -7.17 -18.96
N ALA A 213 -0.01 -8.49 -18.90
CA ALA A 213 -0.45 -9.42 -19.93
C ALA A 213 -1.99 -9.47 -20.06
N LYS A 214 -2.73 -9.34 -18.96
CA LYS A 214 -4.20 -9.24 -18.99
C LYS A 214 -4.65 -7.93 -19.62
N ILE A 215 -4.06 -6.79 -19.24
CA ILE A 215 -4.39 -5.47 -19.81
C ILE A 215 -4.04 -5.41 -21.30
N TYR A 216 -2.90 -5.97 -21.70
CA TYR A 216 -2.46 -6.04 -23.09
C TYR A 216 -3.50 -6.73 -23.98
N LYS A 217 -4.09 -7.84 -23.52
CA LYS A 217 -5.13 -8.55 -24.25
C LYS A 217 -6.39 -7.72 -24.48
N MET A 218 -6.68 -6.75 -23.62
CA MET A 218 -7.87 -5.90 -23.71
C MET A 218 -7.72 -4.76 -24.71
N ALA A 219 -6.51 -4.22 -24.87
CA ALA A 219 -6.25 -3.05 -25.72
C ALA A 219 -5.09 -3.30 -26.69
N GLY A 220 -4.96 -4.52 -27.22
CA GLY A 220 -3.84 -4.96 -28.05
C GLY A 220 -3.52 -4.05 -29.23
N GLU A 221 -4.54 -3.46 -29.88
CA GLU A 221 -4.34 -2.50 -30.97
C GLU A 221 -3.59 -1.22 -30.53
N CYS A 222 -3.86 -0.73 -29.31
CA CYS A 222 -3.16 0.42 -28.76
C CYS A 222 -1.68 0.09 -28.52
N PHE A 223 -1.43 -1.04 -27.85
CA PHE A 223 -0.06 -1.48 -27.55
C PHE A 223 0.74 -1.78 -28.82
N ALA A 224 0.12 -2.39 -29.84
CA ALA A 224 0.76 -2.66 -31.13
C ALA A 224 1.13 -1.39 -31.91
N ALA A 225 0.48 -0.26 -31.61
CA ALA A 225 0.80 1.04 -32.19
C ALA A 225 1.95 1.78 -31.47
N CYS A 226 2.40 1.30 -30.31
CA CYS A 226 3.50 1.91 -29.59
C CYS A 226 4.86 1.59 -30.25
N PRO A 227 5.83 2.54 -30.26
CA PRO A 227 7.14 2.35 -30.89
C PRO A 227 7.94 1.16 -30.32
N ASP A 228 7.83 0.92 -29.01
CA ASP A 228 8.43 -0.22 -28.33
C ASP A 228 7.43 -0.81 -27.31
N PRO A 229 6.70 -1.89 -27.68
CA PRO A 229 5.76 -2.56 -26.78
C PRO A 229 6.39 -3.23 -25.56
N ALA A 230 7.72 -3.38 -25.53
CA ALA A 230 8.46 -3.94 -24.40
C ALA A 230 8.89 -2.89 -23.37
N ASP A 231 8.95 -1.60 -23.76
CA ASP A 231 9.25 -0.50 -22.84
C ASP A 231 8.00 -0.10 -22.03
N LEU A 232 7.81 -0.81 -20.92
CA LEU A 232 6.73 -0.56 -19.96
C LEU A 232 6.81 0.82 -19.26
N THR A 233 7.91 1.56 -19.47
CA THR A 233 8.10 2.90 -18.90
C THR A 233 7.74 4.02 -19.87
N SER A 234 7.42 3.69 -21.13
CA SER A 234 7.11 4.68 -22.16
C SER A 234 5.72 5.31 -21.99
N ASP A 235 5.61 6.59 -22.35
CA ASP A 235 4.34 7.33 -22.25
C ASP A 235 3.22 6.70 -23.09
N CYS A 236 3.56 6.06 -24.21
CA CYS A 236 2.61 5.35 -25.07
C CYS A 236 2.01 4.14 -24.34
N ILE A 237 2.85 3.31 -23.73
CA ILE A 237 2.40 2.11 -23.00
C ILE A 237 1.57 2.52 -21.78
N THR A 238 2.02 3.51 -21.01
CA THR A 238 1.24 4.07 -19.89
C THR A 238 -0.13 4.56 -20.37
N THR A 239 -0.19 5.30 -21.50
CA THR A 239 -1.47 5.77 -22.07
C THR A 239 -2.38 4.60 -22.42
N CYS A 240 -1.87 3.56 -23.10
CA CYS A 240 -2.66 2.38 -23.45
C CYS A 240 -3.19 1.62 -22.24
N VAL A 241 -2.38 1.48 -21.17
CA VAL A 241 -2.81 0.88 -19.90
C VAL A 241 -4.00 1.65 -19.32
N PHE A 242 -3.88 2.97 -19.18
CA PHE A 242 -4.93 3.76 -18.52
C PHE A 242 -6.16 3.99 -19.41
N ASP A 243 -6.01 4.02 -20.73
CA ASP A 243 -7.14 4.02 -21.65
C ASP A 243 -7.94 2.71 -21.57
N ALA A 244 -7.26 1.57 -21.43
CA ALA A 244 -7.90 0.27 -21.25
C ALA A 244 -8.65 0.19 -19.92
N LEU A 245 -8.03 0.63 -18.83
CA LEU A 245 -8.59 0.54 -17.48
C LEU A 245 -9.70 1.58 -17.23
N LEU A 246 -9.50 2.83 -17.66
CA LEU A 246 -10.32 3.97 -17.25
C LEU A 246 -11.10 4.62 -18.41
N GLY A 247 -10.79 4.27 -19.66
CA GLY A 247 -11.37 4.84 -20.87
C GLY A 247 -10.53 5.97 -21.48
N LYS A 248 -10.69 6.19 -22.79
CA LYS A 248 -9.82 7.07 -23.62
C LYS A 248 -9.79 8.55 -23.23
N THR A 249 -10.75 9.02 -22.44
CA THR A 249 -10.81 10.41 -21.98
C THR A 249 -10.26 10.58 -20.56
N ALA A 250 -9.78 9.50 -19.93
CA ALA A 250 -9.32 9.51 -18.54
C ALA A 250 -8.05 10.33 -18.30
N SER A 251 -7.35 10.76 -19.37
CA SER A 251 -6.18 11.64 -19.29
C SER A 251 -6.55 13.12 -19.09
N HIS A 252 -7.81 13.51 -19.27
CA HIS A 252 -8.24 14.91 -19.22
C HIS A 252 -9.70 15.12 -18.76
N SER A 253 -10.39 14.05 -18.36
CA SER A 253 -11.75 14.09 -17.81
C SER A 253 -11.78 13.36 -16.48
N ILE A 254 -12.46 13.92 -15.48
CA ILE A 254 -12.76 13.25 -14.19
C ILE A 254 -14.00 12.35 -14.26
N ASN A 255 -14.69 12.36 -15.41
CA ASN A 255 -15.83 11.48 -15.70
C ASN A 255 -15.57 10.79 -17.05
N PRO A 256 -14.53 9.95 -17.15
CA PRO A 256 -14.25 9.28 -18.41
C PRO A 256 -15.33 8.26 -18.73
N THR A 257 -15.65 8.12 -20.02
CA THR A 257 -16.60 7.13 -20.52
C THR A 257 -15.85 5.85 -20.93
N GLY A 258 -16.43 4.69 -20.63
CA GLY A 258 -15.82 3.38 -20.91
C GLY A 258 -14.85 2.92 -19.83
N GLY A 259 -13.93 2.02 -20.18
CA GLY A 259 -13.03 1.35 -19.24
C GLY A 259 -13.74 0.30 -18.37
N LEU A 260 -13.02 -0.23 -17.39
CA LEU A 260 -13.48 -1.25 -16.45
C LEU A 260 -14.11 -0.65 -15.19
N SER A 261 -15.08 -1.35 -14.61
CA SER A 261 -15.54 -1.06 -13.25
C SER A 261 -14.41 -1.23 -12.22
N GLY A 262 -14.58 -0.64 -11.03
CA GLY A 262 -13.64 -0.83 -9.93
C GLY A 262 -13.42 -2.30 -9.58
N GLU A 263 -14.51 -3.07 -9.52
CA GLU A 263 -14.47 -4.51 -9.21
C GLU A 263 -13.66 -5.30 -10.26
N GLU A 264 -13.83 -4.99 -11.54
CA GLU A 264 -13.06 -5.63 -12.61
C GLU A 264 -11.56 -5.28 -12.54
N ILE A 265 -11.22 -4.01 -12.24
CA ILE A 265 -9.81 -3.59 -12.08
C ILE A 265 -9.17 -4.34 -10.91
N VAL A 266 -9.85 -4.42 -9.77
CA VAL A 266 -9.34 -5.12 -8.58
C VAL A 266 -9.26 -6.62 -8.83
N ALA A 267 -10.24 -7.21 -9.51
CA ALA A 267 -10.22 -8.63 -9.89
C ALA A 267 -9.01 -8.97 -10.78
N LEU A 268 -8.68 -8.12 -11.77
CA LEU A 268 -7.49 -8.31 -12.60
C LEU A 268 -6.21 -8.40 -11.77
N TRP A 269 -6.07 -7.54 -10.77
CA TRP A 269 -4.91 -7.52 -9.87
C TRP A 269 -4.88 -8.77 -8.98
N ILE A 270 -6.00 -9.10 -8.33
CA ILE A 270 -6.14 -10.27 -7.45
C ILE A 270 -5.89 -11.59 -8.22
N ASP A 271 -6.43 -11.71 -9.42
CA ASP A 271 -6.22 -12.90 -10.25
C ASP A 271 -4.75 -13.06 -10.64
N SER A 272 -4.10 -11.95 -11.01
CA SER A 272 -2.66 -11.95 -11.32
C SER A 272 -1.82 -12.38 -10.11
N PHE A 273 -2.17 -11.91 -8.91
CA PHE A 273 -1.53 -12.35 -7.66
C PHE A 273 -1.71 -13.86 -7.43
N ASN A 274 -2.92 -14.38 -7.66
CA ASN A 274 -3.22 -15.80 -7.42
C ASN A 274 -2.56 -16.75 -8.42
N GLU A 275 -2.32 -16.28 -9.65
CA GLU A 275 -1.64 -17.01 -10.72
C GLU A 275 -0.13 -17.12 -10.51
N CYS A 276 0.48 -16.20 -9.74
CA CYS A 276 1.92 -16.21 -9.49
C CYS A 276 2.37 -17.34 -8.56
N PRO A 277 3.47 -18.06 -8.86
CA PRO A 277 3.98 -19.10 -7.96
C PRO A 277 4.33 -18.50 -6.59
N GLY A 278 4.03 -19.26 -5.53
CA GLY A 278 4.41 -18.87 -4.17
C GLY A 278 5.92 -18.99 -3.94
N LEU A 279 6.46 -18.14 -3.07
CA LEU A 279 7.83 -18.17 -2.58
C LEU A 279 7.96 -18.97 -1.28
#